data_AF-A0AAD7UBU2-F1
#
_entry.id   AF-A0AAD7UBU2-F1
#
_cell.length_a   1.000
_cell.length_b   1.000
_cell.length_c   1.000
_cell.angle_alpha   90.00
_cell.angle_beta   90.00
_cell.angle_gamma   90.00
#
_symmetry.space_group_name_H-M   'P 1'
#
loop_
_entity.id
_entity.type
_entity.pdbx_description
1 polymer ?
#
loop_
_entity_poly.entity_id
_entity_poly.type
_entity_poly.pdbx_seq_one_letter_code
_entity_poly.pdbx_strand_id
1 'polypeptide(L)'
;MATAVLDLDHTILHMTKSSEMPANDAGFAEDVAVFEHLGVEYAVALRVGTTSLVRALKTASVRVVIVTCNLVADKVLAALSARCDVFADLECHIVESRERGAKSLDALGFPRSDNSRRIMIVDDSPSAWTPADQPLILEAKRYDVRELAAAFERDDDEADELLDAELGYLAQIREDLCRFFDGWNDDAGKITNTLFSPPEARSDKGATGFSDVLNNKPTSSDGADLRLRSNNGDTTSGFGPIVVDRDESELWAGLAQESAEPPTSSSS
;
A
#
# COMPACT_ATOMS: atom_id res chain seq x y z
N MET A 1 -19.18 -11.62 -9.86
CA MET A 1 -17.75 -11.31 -10.11
C MET A 1 -17.10 -11.04 -8.77
N ALA A 2 -15.96 -11.66 -8.47
CA ALA A 2 -15.20 -11.39 -7.25
C ALA A 2 -14.51 -10.02 -7.34
N THR A 3 -14.44 -9.29 -6.23
CA THR A 3 -13.82 -7.96 -6.13
C THR A 3 -12.95 -7.89 -4.89
N ALA A 4 -11.70 -7.49 -5.05
CA ALA A 4 -10.83 -7.05 -3.98
C ALA A 4 -10.80 -5.51 -4.00
N VAL A 5 -11.12 -4.92 -2.86
CA VAL A 5 -11.03 -3.47 -2.65
C VAL A 5 -9.77 -3.19 -1.82
N LEU A 6 -8.89 -2.33 -2.32
CA LEU A 6 -7.64 -1.99 -1.64
C LEU A 6 -7.65 -0.51 -1.31
N ASP A 7 -7.29 -0.16 -0.08
CA ASP A 7 -6.87 1.19 0.26
C ASP A 7 -5.41 1.45 -0.17
N LEU A 8 -5.04 2.73 -0.28
CA LEU A 8 -3.68 3.16 -0.63
C LEU A 8 -2.81 3.40 0.61
N ASP A 9 -3.04 4.54 1.26
CA ASP A 9 -2.16 5.08 2.28
C ASP A 9 -2.09 4.14 3.49
N HIS A 10 -0.87 3.81 3.92
CA HIS A 10 -0.59 2.89 5.01
C HIS A 10 -1.12 1.46 4.82
N THR A 11 -1.76 1.15 3.70
CA THR A 11 -2.21 -0.20 3.38
C THR A 11 -1.24 -0.87 2.40
N ILE A 12 -1.14 -0.34 1.17
CA ILE A 12 -0.26 -0.87 0.11
C ILE A 12 0.86 0.12 -0.28
N LEU A 13 0.83 1.36 0.23
CA LEU A 13 1.87 2.36 0.01
C LEU A 13 1.95 3.36 1.16
N HIS A 14 3.06 4.09 1.24
CA HIS A 14 3.18 5.27 2.10
C HIS A 14 3.68 6.44 1.26
N MET A 15 2.91 7.53 1.23
CA MET A 15 3.26 8.76 0.53
C MET A 15 3.80 9.81 1.51
N THR A 16 4.93 10.40 1.18
CA THR A 16 5.54 11.52 1.93
C THR A 16 6.06 12.57 0.94
N LYS A 17 6.52 13.73 1.43
CA LYS A 17 7.34 14.61 0.57
C LYS A 17 8.65 13.90 0.25
N SER A 18 9.18 14.06 -0.96
CA SER A 18 10.44 13.41 -1.36
C SER A 18 11.60 13.73 -0.41
N SER A 19 11.65 14.96 0.11
CA SER A 19 12.66 15.38 1.09
C SER A 19 12.57 14.67 2.45
N GLU A 20 11.44 14.00 2.72
CA GLU A 20 11.14 13.27 3.95
C GLU A 20 11.16 11.75 3.74
N MET A 21 11.44 11.27 2.52
CA MET A 21 11.60 9.86 2.23
C MET A 21 12.97 9.37 2.74
N PRO A 22 13.03 8.29 3.54
CA PRO A 22 14.30 7.73 3.97
C PRO A 22 15.20 7.34 2.79
N ALA A 23 16.51 7.56 2.91
CA ALA A 23 17.46 7.31 1.83
C ALA A 23 17.73 5.82 1.54
N ASN A 24 17.43 4.93 2.49
CA ASN A 24 17.62 3.48 2.40
C ASN A 24 16.30 2.74 2.14
N ASP A 25 15.53 3.20 1.14
CA ASP A 25 14.21 2.66 0.78
C ASP A 25 14.22 1.19 0.30
N ALA A 26 15.32 0.73 -0.31
CA ALA A 26 15.45 -0.60 -0.90
C ALA A 26 15.27 -1.80 0.06
N GLY A 27 15.29 -1.58 1.38
CA GLY A 27 15.13 -2.64 2.39
C GLY A 27 13.68 -2.91 2.81
N PHE A 28 12.77 -1.95 2.59
CA PHE A 28 11.41 -1.99 3.14
C PHE A 28 10.34 -1.40 2.21
N ALA A 29 10.72 -1.01 0.99
CA ALA A 29 9.82 -0.70 -0.11
C ALA A 29 10.19 -1.54 -1.34
N GLU A 30 9.19 -1.98 -2.10
CA GLU A 30 9.41 -2.70 -3.37
C GLU A 30 9.83 -1.74 -4.49
N ASP A 31 9.30 -0.52 -4.47
CA ASP A 31 9.64 0.55 -5.42
C ASP A 31 9.35 1.91 -4.77
N VAL A 32 10.00 2.97 -5.26
CA VAL A 32 9.69 4.35 -4.89
C VAL A 32 9.42 5.16 -6.14
N ALA A 33 8.17 5.60 -6.30
CA ALA A 33 7.75 6.47 -7.39
C ALA A 33 7.68 7.91 -6.91
N VAL A 34 8.13 8.84 -7.75
CA VAL A 34 8.15 10.28 -7.46
C VAL A 34 7.24 11.02 -8.43
N PHE A 35 6.50 12.01 -7.93
CA PHE A 35 5.69 12.92 -8.75
C PHE A 35 5.62 14.31 -8.14
N GLU A 36 5.30 15.31 -8.95
CA GLU A 36 5.10 16.69 -8.50
C GLU A 36 3.61 17.05 -8.49
N HIS A 37 3.16 17.71 -7.43
CA HIS A 37 1.82 18.27 -7.32
C HIS A 37 1.85 19.62 -6.60
N LEU A 38 1.28 20.65 -7.23
CA LEU A 38 1.23 22.03 -6.70
C LEU A 38 2.61 22.57 -6.24
N GLY A 39 3.67 22.26 -6.99
CA GLY A 39 5.03 22.70 -6.70
C GLY A 39 5.72 21.94 -5.54
N VAL A 40 5.12 20.84 -5.07
CA VAL A 40 5.69 19.95 -4.05
C VAL A 40 6.00 18.61 -4.70
N GLU A 41 7.23 18.13 -4.50
CA GLU A 41 7.65 16.79 -4.92
C GLU A 41 7.30 15.78 -3.84
N TYR A 42 6.53 14.75 -4.22
CA TYR A 42 6.10 13.65 -3.37
C TYR A 42 6.78 12.37 -3.79
N ALA A 43 7.12 11.54 -2.81
CA ALA A 43 7.60 10.19 -3.01
C ALA A 43 6.58 9.19 -2.44
N VAL A 44 6.36 8.12 -3.18
CA VAL A 44 5.43 7.04 -2.86
C VAL A 44 6.26 5.77 -2.74
N ALA A 45 6.41 5.29 -1.51
CA ALA A 45 6.99 3.99 -1.26
C ALA A 45 5.90 2.92 -1.40
N LEU A 46 6.09 2.01 -2.35
CA LEU A 46 5.20 0.87 -2.58
C LEU A 46 5.55 -0.25 -1.59
N ARG A 47 4.56 -0.74 -0.86
CA ARG A 47 4.75 -1.81 0.11
C ARG A 47 5.19 -3.10 -0.57
N VAL A 48 6.14 -3.81 0.05
CA VAL A 48 6.73 -5.01 -0.53
C VAL A 48 5.67 -6.08 -0.82
N GLY A 49 5.61 -6.51 -2.08
CA GLY A 49 4.71 -7.57 -2.52
C GLY A 49 3.43 -7.07 -3.18
N THR A 50 3.19 -5.77 -3.22
CA THR A 50 1.97 -5.16 -3.80
C THR A 50 1.80 -5.52 -5.27
N THR A 51 2.87 -5.44 -6.08
CA THR A 51 2.81 -5.81 -7.50
C THR A 51 2.39 -7.27 -7.67
N SER A 52 2.95 -8.14 -6.85
CA SER A 52 2.65 -9.58 -6.89
C SER A 52 1.22 -9.89 -6.48
N LEU A 53 0.71 -9.18 -5.47
CA LEU A 53 -0.66 -9.27 -4.98
C LEU A 53 -1.66 -8.88 -6.08
N VAL A 54 -1.51 -7.69 -6.66
CA VAL A 54 -2.42 -7.19 -7.70
C VAL A 54 -2.38 -8.10 -8.93
N ARG A 55 -1.19 -8.58 -9.33
CA ARG A 55 -1.05 -9.52 -10.45
C ARG A 55 -1.74 -10.84 -10.18
N ALA A 56 -1.60 -11.40 -8.99
CA ALA A 56 -2.26 -12.66 -8.60
C ALA A 56 -3.78 -12.53 -8.63
N LEU A 57 -4.34 -11.45 -8.06
CA LEU A 57 -5.77 -11.17 -8.07
C LEU A 57 -6.31 -11.02 -9.51
N LYS A 58 -5.63 -10.23 -10.35
CA LYS A 58 -6.00 -10.09 -11.78
C LYS A 58 -5.95 -11.44 -12.52
N THR A 59 -4.92 -12.26 -12.26
CA THR A 59 -4.79 -13.60 -12.86
C THR A 59 -5.92 -14.53 -12.43
N ALA A 60 -6.36 -14.43 -11.18
CA ALA A 60 -7.52 -15.14 -10.64
C ALA A 60 -8.88 -14.56 -11.10
N SER A 61 -8.89 -13.63 -12.07
CA SER A 61 -10.09 -12.96 -12.57
C SER A 61 -10.88 -12.21 -11.47
N VAL A 62 -10.19 -11.77 -10.42
CA VAL A 62 -10.73 -10.90 -9.38
C VAL A 62 -10.61 -9.44 -9.84
N ARG A 63 -11.70 -8.68 -9.77
CA ARG A 63 -11.66 -7.23 -10.00
C ARG A 63 -10.86 -6.58 -8.86
N VAL A 64 -9.88 -5.76 -9.19
CA VAL A 64 -9.15 -4.96 -8.18
C VAL A 64 -9.63 -3.52 -8.28
N VAL A 65 -10.10 -2.97 -7.18
CA VAL A 65 -10.61 -1.59 -7.07
C VAL A 65 -9.87 -0.87 -5.95
N ILE A 66 -9.43 0.35 -6.21
CA ILE A 66 -8.85 1.23 -5.21
C ILE A 66 -9.96 2.10 -4.60
N VAL A 67 -10.03 2.15 -3.27
CA VAL A 67 -10.92 3.07 -2.54
C VAL A 67 -10.11 3.77 -1.47
N THR A 68 -9.90 5.07 -1.62
CA THR A 68 -8.93 5.81 -0.81
C THR A 68 -9.43 7.21 -0.44
N CYS A 69 -8.94 7.74 0.67
CA CYS A 69 -9.10 9.14 1.06
C CYS A 69 -7.93 10.03 0.60
N ASN A 70 -7.03 9.48 -0.22
CA ASN A 70 -5.95 10.22 -0.86
C ASN A 70 -6.50 11.05 -2.04
N LEU A 71 -6.54 12.38 -1.87
CA LEU A 71 -7.09 13.28 -2.89
C LEU A 71 -6.25 13.34 -4.18
N VAL A 72 -4.99 12.89 -4.13
CA VAL A 72 -4.08 12.85 -5.28
C VAL A 72 -3.82 11.42 -5.77
N ALA A 73 -4.73 10.49 -5.48
CA ALA A 73 -4.60 9.09 -5.87
C ALA A 73 -4.44 8.88 -7.38
N ASP A 74 -5.02 9.76 -8.20
CA ASP A 74 -4.84 9.73 -9.66
C ASP A 74 -3.37 9.94 -10.06
N LYS A 75 -2.67 10.87 -9.38
CA LYS A 75 -1.23 11.12 -9.59
C LYS A 75 -0.40 9.96 -9.09
N VAL A 76 -0.74 9.41 -7.92
CA VAL A 76 -0.07 8.25 -7.35
C VAL A 76 -0.14 7.05 -8.30
N LEU A 77 -1.33 6.70 -8.77
CA LEU A 77 -1.53 5.59 -9.70
C LEU A 77 -0.87 5.83 -11.06
N ALA A 78 -0.86 7.07 -11.56
CA ALA A 78 -0.13 7.42 -12.78
C ALA A 78 1.38 7.23 -12.63
N ALA A 79 1.96 7.66 -11.49
CA ALA A 79 3.38 7.49 -11.19
C ALA A 79 3.74 6.00 -11.07
N LEU A 80 2.94 5.21 -10.34
CA LEU A 80 3.13 3.76 -10.22
C LEU A 80 2.95 3.04 -11.56
N SER A 81 1.98 3.43 -12.38
CA SER A 81 1.74 2.84 -13.71
C SER A 81 2.90 3.09 -14.68
N ALA A 82 3.62 4.20 -14.53
CA ALA A 82 4.84 4.49 -15.29
C ALA A 82 6.05 3.63 -14.85
N ARG A 83 5.94 2.89 -13.74
CA ARG A 83 6.92 1.91 -13.25
C ARG A 83 6.49 0.48 -13.54
N CYS A 84 5.22 0.16 -13.36
CA CYS A 84 4.68 -1.18 -13.59
C CYS A 84 3.26 -1.13 -14.16
N ASP A 85 3.06 -1.85 -15.27
CA ASP A 85 1.79 -1.97 -15.99
C ASP A 85 0.68 -2.64 -15.19
N VAL A 86 1.00 -3.37 -14.10
CA VAL A 86 -0.02 -3.99 -13.25
C VAL A 86 -0.95 -2.96 -12.61
N PHE A 87 -0.46 -1.74 -12.40
CA PHE A 87 -1.24 -0.63 -11.85
C PHE A 87 -2.02 0.13 -12.91
N ALA A 88 -1.73 -0.13 -14.20
CA ALA A 88 -2.53 0.41 -15.29
C ALA A 88 -3.97 -0.13 -15.18
N ASP A 89 -4.91 0.76 -15.49
CA ASP A 89 -6.35 0.49 -15.55
C ASP A 89 -6.98 0.04 -14.23
N LEU A 90 -6.32 0.29 -13.09
CA LEU A 90 -6.98 0.14 -11.79
C LEU A 90 -8.06 1.20 -11.63
N GLU A 91 -9.28 0.74 -11.41
CA GLU A 91 -10.38 1.61 -11.04
C GLU A 91 -10.12 2.22 -9.66
N CYS A 92 -10.28 3.53 -9.54
CA CYS A 92 -10.02 4.26 -8.31
C CYS A 92 -11.20 5.14 -7.93
N HIS A 93 -11.63 5.02 -6.67
CA HIS A 93 -12.64 5.87 -6.06
C HIS A 93 -11.98 6.70 -4.95
N ILE A 94 -12.02 8.02 -5.12
CA ILE A 94 -11.52 8.97 -4.12
C ILE A 94 -12.69 9.38 -3.24
N VAL A 95 -12.56 9.15 -1.94
CA VAL A 95 -13.53 9.55 -0.91
C VAL A 95 -12.98 10.79 -0.21
N GLU A 96 -13.58 11.95 -0.47
CA GLU A 96 -13.07 13.23 0.04
C GLU A 96 -13.15 13.36 1.57
N SER A 97 -14.12 12.69 2.20
CA SER A 97 -14.27 12.69 3.66
C SER A 97 -13.33 11.70 4.33
N ARG A 98 -12.70 12.14 5.42
CA ARG A 98 -11.87 11.32 6.33
C ARG A 98 -12.58 10.97 7.63
N GLU A 99 -13.87 11.27 7.73
CA GLU A 99 -14.66 10.92 8.91
C GLU A 99 -14.83 9.41 9.04
N ARG A 100 -15.08 8.94 10.28
CA ARG A 100 -15.41 7.54 10.52
C ARG A 100 -16.65 7.15 9.72
N GLY A 101 -16.57 6.05 8.98
CA GLY A 101 -17.66 5.57 8.14
C GLY A 101 -17.84 6.31 6.82
N ALA A 102 -16.87 7.13 6.38
CA ALA A 102 -16.94 7.83 5.10
C ALA A 102 -16.91 6.89 3.87
N LYS A 103 -16.18 5.78 3.93
CA LYS A 103 -16.13 4.79 2.85
C LYS A 103 -17.33 3.85 2.94
N SER A 104 -18.06 3.69 1.83
CA SER A 104 -19.25 2.82 1.78
C SER A 104 -19.35 2.07 0.44
N LEU A 105 -19.41 0.74 0.48
CA LEU A 105 -19.58 -0.06 -0.73
C LEU A 105 -20.89 0.28 -1.46
N ASP A 106 -21.98 0.47 -0.71
CA ASP A 106 -23.29 0.80 -1.28
C ASP A 106 -23.25 2.17 -2.00
N ALA A 107 -22.62 3.19 -1.40
CA ALA A 107 -22.48 4.52 -2.01
C ALA A 107 -21.60 4.50 -3.27
N LEU A 108 -20.60 3.62 -3.29
CA LEU A 108 -19.67 3.44 -4.41
C LEU A 108 -20.23 2.53 -5.53
N GLY A 109 -21.47 2.07 -5.42
CA GLY A 109 -22.12 1.24 -6.44
C GLY A 109 -21.74 -0.24 -6.40
N PHE A 110 -21.27 -0.72 -5.24
CA PHE A 110 -20.98 -2.13 -4.95
C PHE A 110 -22.02 -2.71 -3.98
N PRO A 111 -23.33 -2.75 -4.34
CA PRO A 111 -24.37 -3.17 -3.42
C PRO A 111 -24.15 -4.60 -2.93
N ARG A 112 -24.27 -4.77 -1.61
CA ARG A 112 -24.11 -6.06 -0.91
C ARG A 112 -25.30 -7.01 -1.10
N SER A 113 -26.43 -6.48 -1.56
CA SER A 113 -27.71 -7.20 -1.67
C SER A 113 -27.71 -8.36 -2.68
N ASP A 114 -26.63 -8.50 -3.44
CA ASP A 114 -26.42 -9.61 -4.35
C ASP A 114 -25.45 -10.61 -3.71
N ASN A 115 -26.01 -11.66 -3.08
CA ASN A 115 -25.26 -12.78 -2.49
C ASN A 115 -24.30 -13.48 -3.48
N SER A 116 -24.32 -13.12 -4.76
CA SER A 116 -23.36 -13.61 -5.78
C SER A 116 -22.06 -12.79 -5.88
N ARG A 117 -21.95 -11.64 -5.17
CA ARG A 117 -20.76 -10.77 -5.21
C ARG A 117 -19.83 -11.09 -4.03
N ARG A 118 -18.67 -11.65 -4.35
CA ARG A 118 -17.58 -11.90 -3.39
C ARG A 118 -16.76 -10.62 -3.27
N ILE A 119 -16.85 -9.92 -2.14
CA ILE A 119 -16.09 -8.69 -1.89
C ILE A 119 -15.23 -8.89 -0.64
N MET A 120 -13.96 -8.52 -0.74
CA MET A 120 -13.05 -8.38 0.41
C MET A 120 -12.37 -7.03 0.32
N ILE A 121 -12.28 -6.33 1.45
CA ILE A 121 -11.62 -5.04 1.58
C ILE A 121 -10.29 -5.26 2.31
N VAL A 122 -9.21 -4.64 1.85
CA VAL A 122 -7.93 -4.56 2.57
C VAL A 122 -7.68 -3.09 2.87
N ASP A 123 -7.66 -2.74 4.15
CA ASP A 123 -7.55 -1.36 4.63
C ASP A 123 -6.96 -1.39 6.05
N ASP A 124 -6.04 -0.47 6.37
CA ASP A 124 -5.44 -0.34 7.71
C ASP A 124 -6.38 0.35 8.73
N SER A 125 -7.47 0.95 8.26
CA SER A 125 -8.43 1.67 9.08
C SER A 125 -9.86 1.14 8.88
N PRO A 126 -10.25 0.07 9.60
CA PRO A 126 -11.64 -0.43 9.56
C PRO A 126 -12.68 0.64 9.92
N SER A 127 -12.29 1.63 10.74
CA SER A 127 -13.16 2.73 11.14
C SER A 127 -13.50 3.72 10.02
N ALA A 128 -12.71 3.76 8.93
CA ALA A 128 -13.00 4.58 7.75
C ALA A 128 -14.23 4.08 6.99
N TRP A 129 -14.59 2.81 7.17
CA TRP A 129 -15.72 2.16 6.51
C TRP A 129 -16.98 2.16 7.35
N THR A 130 -18.14 2.17 6.67
CA THR A 130 -19.42 2.06 7.38
C THR A 130 -19.46 0.78 8.23
N PRO A 131 -20.16 0.77 9.39
CA PRO A 131 -20.28 -0.42 10.23
C PRO A 131 -20.80 -1.66 9.49
N ALA A 132 -21.53 -1.44 8.41
CA ALA A 132 -22.15 -2.46 7.61
C ALA A 132 -21.15 -3.16 6.65
N ASP A 133 -20.04 -2.48 6.32
CA ASP A 133 -18.96 -2.99 5.45
C ASP A 133 -17.77 -3.55 6.26
N GLN A 134 -17.62 -3.17 7.53
CA GLN A 134 -16.55 -3.64 8.43
C GLN A 134 -16.35 -5.16 8.49
N PRO A 135 -17.40 -6.01 8.46
CA PRO A 135 -17.22 -7.47 8.44
C PRO A 135 -16.50 -8.01 7.18
N LEU A 136 -16.36 -7.19 6.14
CA LEU A 136 -15.68 -7.54 4.88
C LEU A 136 -14.23 -7.06 4.84
N ILE A 137 -13.75 -6.45 5.92
CA ILE A 137 -12.40 -5.88 6.00
C ILE A 137 -11.44 -6.92 6.55
N LEU A 138 -10.43 -7.22 5.75
CA LEU A 138 -9.17 -7.77 6.19
C LEU A 138 -8.28 -6.60 6.64
N GLU A 139 -8.24 -6.38 7.95
CA GLU A 139 -7.49 -5.27 8.54
C GLU A 139 -6.00 -5.42 8.23
N ALA A 140 -5.45 -4.41 7.55
CA ALA A 140 -4.04 -4.37 7.22
C ALA A 140 -3.23 -3.79 8.38
N LYS A 141 -2.03 -4.32 8.63
CA LYS A 141 -1.06 -3.68 9.50
C LYS A 141 -0.62 -2.39 8.81
N ARG A 142 -0.73 -1.26 9.51
CA ARG A 142 -0.27 0.05 9.05
C ARG A 142 1.16 -0.05 8.50
N TYR A 143 1.36 0.43 7.28
CA TYR A 143 2.64 0.52 6.59
C TYR A 143 3.22 1.93 6.76
N ASP A 144 4.36 2.02 7.43
CA ASP A 144 5.05 3.28 7.67
C ASP A 144 6.56 3.16 7.40
N VAL A 145 6.99 3.64 6.24
CA VAL A 145 8.43 3.64 5.89
C VAL A 145 9.33 4.40 6.85
N ARG A 146 8.82 5.35 7.65
CA ARG A 146 9.65 6.05 8.65
C ARG A 146 9.94 5.16 9.85
N GLU A 147 8.93 4.43 10.30
CA GLU A 147 9.08 3.42 11.35
C GLU A 147 10.03 2.30 10.90
N LEU A 148 9.86 1.82 9.67
CA LEU A 148 10.71 0.78 9.08
C LEU A 148 12.16 1.24 8.90
N ALA A 149 12.37 2.48 8.46
CA ALA A 149 13.71 3.06 8.38
C ALA A 149 14.37 3.20 9.77
N ALA A 150 13.62 3.65 10.77
CA ALA A 150 14.12 3.75 12.14
C ALA A 150 14.46 2.37 12.73
N ALA A 151 13.68 1.33 12.42
CA ALA A 151 14.01 -0.04 12.78
C ALA A 151 15.30 -0.49 12.08
N PHE A 152 15.42 -0.28 10.77
CA PHE A 152 16.62 -0.61 10.01
C PHE A 152 17.89 0.05 10.55
N GLU A 153 17.80 1.29 11.05
CA GLU A 153 18.93 1.99 11.66
C GLU A 153 19.31 1.47 13.05
N ARG A 154 18.39 0.86 13.79
CA ARG A 154 18.67 0.28 15.12
C ARG A 154 19.55 -0.97 15.03
N ASP A 155 19.40 -1.76 13.97
CA ASP A 155 20.20 -2.98 13.71
C ASP A 155 20.23 -3.92 14.94
N ASP A 156 19.06 -4.17 15.51
CA ASP A 156 18.86 -5.09 16.65
C ASP A 156 17.85 -6.19 16.31
N ASP A 157 17.85 -7.28 17.11
CA ASP A 157 17.03 -8.46 16.84
C ASP A 157 15.52 -8.14 16.70
N GLU A 158 15.02 -7.14 17.45
CA GLU A 158 13.60 -6.73 17.37
C GLU A 158 13.30 -6.00 16.05
N ALA A 159 14.24 -5.18 15.57
CA ALA A 159 14.13 -4.53 14.27
C ALA A 159 14.19 -5.54 13.11
N ASP A 160 15.06 -6.54 13.19
CA ASP A 160 15.14 -7.61 12.19
C ASP A 160 13.84 -8.40 12.10
N GLU A 161 13.26 -8.80 13.24
CA GLU A 161 11.96 -9.48 13.29
C GLU A 161 10.84 -8.62 12.68
N LEU A 162 10.86 -7.31 12.92
CA LEU A 162 9.87 -6.37 12.39
C LEU A 162 9.98 -6.22 10.87
N LEU A 163 11.21 -6.14 10.34
CA LEU A 163 11.47 -6.04 8.89
C LEU A 163 11.13 -7.36 8.18
N ASP A 164 11.50 -8.51 8.75
CA ASP A 164 11.16 -9.82 8.19
C ASP A 164 9.64 -10.04 8.13
N ALA A 165 8.92 -9.65 9.19
CA ALA A 165 7.47 -9.71 9.21
C ALA A 165 6.85 -8.83 8.12
N GLU A 166 7.44 -7.65 7.86
CA GLU A 166 6.98 -6.73 6.83
C GLU A 166 7.22 -7.28 5.41
N LEU A 167 8.39 -7.86 5.13
CA LEU A 167 8.71 -8.46 3.84
C LEU A 167 7.78 -9.62 3.46
N GLY A 168 7.30 -10.36 4.47
CA GLY A 168 6.32 -11.45 4.29
C GLY A 168 4.86 -11.00 4.28
N TYR A 169 4.56 -9.77 4.67
CA TYR A 169 3.20 -9.36 5.05
C TYR A 169 2.18 -9.47 3.91
N LEU A 170 2.45 -8.82 2.76
CA LEU A 170 1.53 -8.89 1.63
C LEU A 170 1.52 -10.25 0.93
N ALA A 171 2.58 -11.06 1.09
CA ALA A 171 2.58 -12.43 0.60
C ALA A 171 1.55 -13.28 1.36
N GLN A 172 1.42 -13.08 2.68
CA GLN A 172 0.39 -13.71 3.51
C GLN A 172 -1.01 -13.23 3.11
N ILE A 173 -1.24 -11.91 2.99
CA ILE A 173 -2.53 -11.36 2.52
C ILE A 173 -2.91 -11.94 1.16
N ARG A 174 -1.95 -12.03 0.23
CA ARG A 174 -2.16 -12.62 -1.09
C ARG A 174 -2.65 -14.06 -0.99
N GLU A 175 -2.01 -14.89 -0.17
CA GLU A 175 -2.45 -16.27 0.03
C GLU A 175 -3.87 -16.34 0.60
N ASP A 176 -4.19 -15.49 1.56
CA ASP A 176 -5.50 -15.48 2.21
C ASP A 176 -6.61 -15.01 1.26
N LEU A 177 -6.35 -13.99 0.43
CA LEU A 177 -7.28 -13.55 -0.60
C LEU A 177 -7.46 -14.62 -1.68
N CYS A 178 -6.37 -15.25 -2.16
CA CYS A 178 -6.47 -16.35 -3.11
C CYS A 178 -7.30 -17.50 -2.54
N ARG A 179 -7.04 -17.94 -1.30
CA ARG A 179 -7.85 -18.98 -0.62
C ARG A 179 -9.32 -18.57 -0.49
N PHE A 180 -9.61 -17.33 -0.12
CA PHE A 180 -10.97 -16.82 -0.01
C PHE A 180 -11.72 -16.88 -1.35
N PHE A 181 -11.06 -16.48 -2.44
CA PHE A 181 -11.69 -16.47 -3.76
C PHE A 181 -11.73 -17.85 -4.42
N ASP A 182 -10.76 -18.73 -4.15
CA ASP A 182 -10.69 -20.11 -4.67
C ASP A 182 -11.62 -21.07 -3.93
N GLY A 183 -11.65 -21.00 -2.59
CA GLY A 183 -12.41 -21.90 -1.71
C GLY A 183 -13.92 -21.79 -1.84
N TRP A 184 -14.43 -20.79 -2.55
CA TRP A 184 -15.85 -20.70 -2.87
C TRP A 184 -16.26 -21.64 -4.01
N ASN A 185 -15.32 -22.23 -4.75
CA ASN A 185 -15.67 -23.08 -5.90
C ASN A 185 -16.29 -24.42 -5.53
N ASP A 186 -16.23 -24.89 -4.28
CA ASP A 186 -16.96 -26.08 -3.82
C ASP A 186 -17.32 -25.94 -2.33
N ASP A 187 -18.61 -26.09 -2.02
CA ASP A 187 -19.24 -26.13 -0.70
C ASP A 187 -19.40 -24.85 0.15
N ALA A 188 -20.67 -24.55 0.42
CA ALA A 188 -21.13 -23.57 1.40
C ALA A 188 -20.66 -23.93 2.82
N GLY A 189 -19.68 -23.21 3.36
CA GLY A 189 -19.18 -23.40 4.70
C GLY A 189 -18.75 -22.09 5.34
N LYS A 190 -19.42 -21.71 6.42
CA LYS A 190 -19.16 -20.55 7.28
C LYS A 190 -17.67 -20.25 7.43
N ILE A 191 -17.24 -19.07 6.96
CA ILE A 191 -15.97 -18.48 7.39
C ILE A 191 -16.19 -17.99 8.82
N THR A 192 -15.70 -18.74 9.80
CA THR A 192 -15.51 -18.24 11.16
C THR A 192 -14.20 -17.45 11.20
N ASN A 193 -14.16 -16.37 11.98
CA ASN A 193 -12.99 -15.50 12.25
C ASN A 193 -11.76 -16.21 12.88
N THR A 194 -11.61 -17.51 12.69
CA THR A 194 -10.58 -18.36 13.29
C THR A 194 -9.34 -18.54 12.41
N LEU A 195 -9.25 -17.88 11.23
CA LEU A 195 -8.05 -17.93 10.38
C LEU A 195 -6.87 -17.10 10.91
N PHE A 196 -7.06 -16.35 12.00
CA PHE A 196 -6.04 -15.46 12.55
C PHE A 196 -5.50 -16.02 13.87
N SER A 197 -4.54 -16.93 13.76
CA SER A 197 -3.51 -17.08 14.79
C SER A 197 -2.20 -16.60 14.19
N PRO A 198 -1.37 -15.83 14.92
CA PRO A 198 -0.02 -15.50 14.46
C PRO A 198 0.73 -16.80 14.14
N PRO A 199 1.59 -16.85 13.11
CA PRO A 199 2.49 -17.97 12.95
C PRO A 199 3.30 -18.12 14.24
N GLU A 200 3.31 -19.33 14.82
CA GLU A 200 4.20 -19.64 15.92
C GLU A 200 5.64 -19.36 15.46
N ALA A 201 6.37 -18.59 16.28
CA ALA A 201 7.77 -18.26 16.05
C ALA A 201 8.54 -19.56 15.78
N ARG A 202 9.04 -19.73 14.56
CA ARG A 202 9.96 -20.83 14.24
C ARG A 202 11.27 -20.53 14.93
N SER A 203 11.48 -21.20 16.06
CA SER A 203 12.78 -21.27 16.71
C SER A 203 13.74 -22.13 15.87
N ASP A 204 14.33 -21.56 14.82
CA ASP A 204 15.48 -22.16 14.16
C ASP A 204 16.76 -21.44 14.61
N LYS A 205 17.43 -22.08 15.57
CA LYS A 205 18.80 -21.76 15.95
C LYS A 205 19.71 -21.97 14.75
N GLY A 206 20.10 -20.88 14.09
CA GLY A 206 21.17 -20.91 13.09
C GLY A 206 21.04 -19.87 11.99
N ALA A 207 20.74 -18.61 12.31
CA ALA A 207 20.86 -17.52 11.34
C ALA A 207 22.28 -16.94 11.40
N THR A 208 23.05 -17.15 10.34
CA THR A 208 24.19 -16.29 9.99
C THR A 208 23.63 -14.90 9.69
N GLY A 209 24.08 -13.88 10.42
CA GLY A 209 23.57 -12.52 10.32
C GLY A 209 23.63 -11.93 8.92
N PHE A 210 22.67 -11.06 8.60
CA PHE A 210 22.48 -10.44 7.28
C PHE A 210 23.64 -9.52 6.86
N SER A 211 24.47 -9.09 7.82
CA SER A 211 25.69 -8.30 7.58
C SER A 211 26.75 -9.01 6.70
N ASP A 212 26.68 -10.33 6.55
CA ASP A 212 27.58 -11.10 5.67
C ASP A 212 27.12 -11.16 4.20
N VAL A 213 25.84 -10.91 3.91
CA VAL A 213 25.29 -11.06 2.55
C VAL A 213 25.51 -9.81 1.68
N LEU A 214 25.60 -8.63 2.28
CA LEU A 214 25.75 -7.36 1.53
C LEU A 214 27.20 -6.94 1.24
N ASN A 215 28.22 -7.63 1.79
CA ASN A 215 29.63 -7.26 1.61
C ASN A 215 30.34 -7.92 0.40
N ASN A 216 29.65 -8.77 -0.37
CA ASN A 216 30.23 -9.37 -1.57
C ASN A 216 29.98 -8.51 -2.83
N LYS A 217 30.88 -7.54 -3.07
CA LYS A 217 31.05 -6.91 -4.38
C LYS A 217 31.40 -7.95 -5.45
N PRO A 218 30.69 -8.05 -6.58
CA PRO A 218 31.25 -8.63 -7.78
C PRO A 218 32.14 -7.60 -8.46
N THR A 219 33.43 -7.94 -8.58
CA THR A 219 34.37 -7.26 -9.47
C THR A 219 33.99 -7.50 -10.94
N SER A 220 34.13 -6.44 -11.73
CA SER A 220 33.86 -6.32 -13.16
C SER A 220 34.64 -7.27 -14.08
N SER A 221 34.00 -7.66 -15.20
CA SER A 221 34.49 -8.00 -16.57
C SER A 221 33.61 -9.15 -17.08
N ASP A 222 33.03 -9.20 -18.29
CA ASP A 222 33.39 -8.67 -19.60
C ASP A 222 32.14 -8.33 -20.41
N GLY A 223 32.32 -7.47 -21.42
CA GLY A 223 31.26 -6.75 -22.11
C GLY A 223 30.44 -7.49 -23.16
N ALA A 224 29.37 -6.81 -23.56
CA ALA A 224 28.73 -6.96 -24.86
C ALA A 224 28.09 -5.62 -25.25
N ASP A 225 28.74 -4.99 -26.22
CA ASP A 225 28.34 -3.80 -26.95
C ASP A 225 27.07 -4.10 -27.76
N LEU A 226 25.99 -3.32 -27.57
CA LEU A 226 24.85 -3.30 -28.50
C LEU A 226 24.15 -1.95 -28.45
N ARG A 227 24.68 -1.04 -29.27
CA ARG A 227 23.94 0.09 -29.86
C ARG A 227 22.64 -0.39 -30.47
N LEU A 228 21.56 0.38 -30.35
CA LEU A 228 20.70 0.82 -31.47
C LEU A 228 19.55 1.76 -31.02
N ARG A 229 19.66 3.00 -31.52
CA ARG A 229 18.61 3.87 -32.11
C ARG A 229 17.48 4.45 -31.24
N SER A 230 17.62 5.77 -31.11
CA SER A 230 16.58 6.80 -31.08
C SER A 230 15.53 6.65 -32.20
N ASN A 231 14.28 7.01 -31.87
CA ASN A 231 13.33 7.58 -32.82
C ASN A 231 12.37 8.54 -32.11
N ASN A 232 12.32 9.76 -32.63
CA ASN A 232 11.35 10.81 -32.32
C ASN A 232 9.96 10.43 -32.85
N GLY A 233 8.90 10.87 -32.16
CA GLY A 233 7.51 10.74 -32.59
C GLY A 233 6.61 11.68 -31.81
N ASP A 234 6.51 12.89 -32.32
CA ASP A 234 5.69 14.02 -31.90
C ASP A 234 4.19 13.76 -32.20
N THR A 235 3.27 14.04 -31.27
CA THR A 235 1.87 14.43 -31.59
C THR A 235 1.19 15.14 -30.42
N THR A 236 0.71 16.33 -30.74
CA THR A 236 -0.08 17.29 -29.97
C THR A 236 -1.59 17.02 -30.00
N SER A 237 -2.27 17.19 -28.86
CA SER A 237 -3.65 17.76 -28.69
C SER A 237 -4.01 17.64 -27.20
N GLY A 238 -4.42 18.63 -26.41
CA GLY A 238 -5.04 19.92 -26.67
C GLY A 238 -6.39 19.97 -25.95
N PHE A 239 -6.43 20.38 -24.67
CA PHE A 239 -7.62 20.96 -24.00
C PHE A 239 -7.14 21.80 -22.80
N GLY A 240 -7.59 23.06 -22.74
CA GLY A 240 -7.14 24.06 -21.78
C GLY A 240 -7.70 23.88 -20.36
N PRO A 241 -7.12 24.56 -19.35
CA PRO A 241 -7.50 24.40 -17.96
C PRO A 241 -8.72 25.25 -17.59
N ILE A 242 -9.61 24.66 -16.78
CA ILE A 242 -10.58 25.38 -15.96
C ILE A 242 -9.84 25.81 -14.69
N VAL A 243 -9.75 27.12 -14.49
CA VAL A 243 -9.20 27.74 -13.27
C VAL A 243 -10.26 27.65 -12.17
N VAL A 244 -9.91 27.02 -11.06
CA VAL A 244 -10.58 27.24 -9.78
C VAL A 244 -9.50 27.59 -8.77
N ASP A 245 -9.35 28.89 -8.50
CA ASP A 245 -8.60 29.41 -7.37
C ASP A 245 -9.28 28.96 -6.07
N ARG A 246 -8.59 28.14 -5.28
CA ARG A 246 -8.77 28.08 -3.83
C ARG A 246 -7.46 27.63 -3.18
N ASP A 247 -7.05 28.39 -2.19
CA ASP A 247 -5.80 28.29 -1.45
C ASP A 247 -5.86 27.07 -0.50
N GLU A 248 -5.27 25.94 -0.92
CA GLU A 248 -5.29 24.65 -0.19
C GLU A 248 -4.04 24.40 0.67
N SER A 249 -3.21 25.43 0.91
CA SER A 249 -1.96 25.28 1.67
C SER A 249 -2.13 24.99 3.16
N GLU A 250 -3.36 24.99 3.70
CA GLU A 250 -3.64 24.77 5.13
C GLU A 250 -4.23 23.38 5.47
N LEU A 251 -4.48 22.50 4.49
CA LEU A 251 -5.06 21.17 4.75
C LEU A 251 -4.05 20.09 5.18
N TRP A 252 -2.76 20.43 5.31
CA TRP A 252 -1.67 19.45 5.51
C TRP A 252 -0.82 19.64 6.78
N ALA A 253 -1.34 20.32 7.81
CA ALA A 253 -0.69 20.44 9.12
C ALA A 253 -1.22 19.45 10.19
N GLY A 254 -2.18 18.58 9.85
CA GLY A 254 -2.94 17.76 10.82
C GLY A 254 -2.28 16.47 11.33
N LEU A 255 -1.03 16.16 10.99
CA LEU A 255 -0.36 14.91 11.41
C LEU A 255 0.86 15.13 12.34
N ALA A 256 0.97 16.30 12.98
CA ALA A 256 2.09 16.61 13.89
C ALA A 256 1.69 17.04 15.31
N GLN A 257 0.42 16.92 15.73
CA GLN A 257 -0.01 17.32 17.09
C GLN A 257 -1.05 16.35 17.71
N GLU A 258 -0.67 15.10 17.95
CA GLU A 258 -1.27 14.29 19.02
C GLU A 258 -0.16 13.53 19.75
N SER A 259 0.69 14.27 20.48
CA SER A 259 1.68 13.70 21.42
C SER A 259 1.99 14.65 22.58
N ALA A 260 1.00 15.43 23.03
CA ALA A 260 1.15 16.25 24.23
C ALA A 260 0.24 15.68 25.33
N GLU A 261 0.80 14.85 26.20
CA GLU A 261 0.21 14.56 27.50
C GLU A 261 0.03 15.88 28.29
N PRO A 262 -1.09 16.08 29.00
CA PRO A 262 -1.23 17.20 29.91
C PRO A 262 -0.34 17.01 31.15
N PRO A 263 0.28 18.08 31.69
CA PRO A 263 1.14 17.99 32.86
C PRO A 263 0.33 17.58 34.10
N THR A 264 0.86 16.59 34.83
CA THR A 264 0.40 16.26 36.17
C THR A 264 0.76 17.39 37.13
N SER A 265 -0.26 18.13 37.57
CA SER A 265 -0.09 19.07 38.69
C SER A 265 0.03 18.28 39.99
N SER A 266 1.24 18.21 40.55
CA SER A 266 1.45 17.93 41.97
C SER A 266 1.10 19.18 42.78
N SER A 267 0.16 19.06 43.70
CA SER A 267 0.03 19.99 44.83
C SER A 267 -0.04 19.21 46.12
N SER A 268 0.68 19.76 47.09
CA SER A 268 1.02 19.27 48.43
C SER A 268 -0.17 18.93 49.34
#